data_AF-A0A139SIL7-F1
#
_entry.id   AF-A0A139SIL7-F1
#
_cell.length_a   1.000
_cell.length_b   1.000
_cell.length_c   1.000
_cell.angle_alpha   90.00
_cell.angle_beta   90.00
_cell.angle_gamma   90.00
#
_symmetry.space_group_name_H-M   'P 1'
#
loop_
_entity.id
_entity.type
_entity.pdbx_description
1 polymer ?
#
loop_
_entity_poly.entity_id
_entity_poly.type
_entity_poly.pdbx_seq_one_letter_code
_entity_poly.pdbx_strand_id
1 'polypeptide(L)'
;MLCFGLAQLNYGLSPLHLHLFGGGLLLVFGALRLPPAMGLLLACLGGLLCDAGSPLPFGTQLVLFAVAHTFIRRARPHLDTRHTPTLLLVSLLTNAALYLALTFFLIQREPIIARAAPRLLLDLLLSEGLVALIAPWFFALQGKLLALARLAAGSTTPSDTFHNRR
;
A
#
# COMPACT_ATOMS: atom_id res chain seq x y z
N MET A 1 8.41 -7.96 5.02
CA MET A 1 9.01 -8.71 3.89
C MET A 1 8.95 -7.93 2.58
N LEU A 2 7.79 -7.40 2.14
CA LEU A 2 7.70 -6.67 0.85
C LEU A 2 8.60 -5.41 0.78
N CYS A 3 8.66 -4.59 1.83
CA CYS A 3 9.55 -3.42 1.88
C CYS A 3 11.03 -3.77 1.74
N PHE A 4 11.47 -4.88 2.36
CA PHE A 4 12.85 -5.34 2.27
C PHE A 4 13.17 -5.84 0.85
N GLY A 5 12.26 -6.60 0.23
CA GLY A 5 12.41 -7.03 -1.16
C GLY A 5 12.50 -5.84 -2.12
N LEU A 6 11.64 -4.83 -1.96
CA LEU A 6 11.70 -3.59 -2.73
C LEU A 6 13.02 -2.83 -2.51
N ALA A 7 13.51 -2.75 -1.27
CA ALA A 7 14.78 -2.11 -0.96
C ALA A 7 15.95 -2.80 -1.67
N GLN A 8 15.98 -4.14 -1.71
CA GLN A 8 17.01 -4.89 -2.43
C GLN A 8 16.92 -4.70 -3.95
N LEU A 9 15.70 -4.64 -4.49
CA LEU A 9 15.47 -4.39 -5.91
C LEU A 9 15.94 -2.99 -6.29
N ASN A 10 15.63 -1.98 -5.47
CA ASN A 10 16.11 -0.61 -5.64
C ASN A 10 17.64 -0.51 -5.51
N TYR A 11 18.25 -1.27 -4.60
CA TYR A 11 19.71 -1.34 -4.51
C TYR A 11 20.34 -1.87 -5.80
N GLY A 12 19.79 -2.96 -6.35
CA GLY A 12 20.26 -3.53 -7.63
C GLY A 12 20.03 -2.62 -8.85
N LEU A 13 18.98 -1.79 -8.81
CA LEU A 13 18.64 -0.83 -9.88
C LEU A 13 19.31 0.54 -9.71
N SER A 14 19.98 0.77 -8.57
CA SER A 14 20.69 2.01 -8.27
C SER A 14 21.70 2.44 -9.35
N PRO A 15 22.51 1.53 -9.95
CA PRO A 15 23.43 1.87 -11.04
C PRO A 15 22.73 2.36 -12.30
N LEU A 16 21.49 1.91 -12.55
CA LEU A 16 20.65 2.35 -13.66
C LEU A 16 19.88 3.63 -13.31
N HIS A 17 20.05 4.13 -12.09
CA HIS A 17 19.36 5.29 -11.57
C HIS A 17 17.82 5.13 -11.58
N LEU A 18 17.31 3.91 -11.51
CA LEU A 18 15.86 3.64 -11.45
C LEU A 18 15.41 3.46 -10.01
N HIS A 19 14.24 3.98 -9.68
CA HIS A 19 13.67 3.84 -8.34
C HIS A 19 12.22 3.37 -8.40
N LEU A 20 11.95 2.21 -7.78
CA LEU A 20 10.62 1.62 -7.73
C LEU A 20 9.92 1.97 -6.42
N PHE A 21 8.65 2.34 -6.51
CA PHE A 21 7.79 2.67 -5.39
C PHE A 21 6.58 1.73 -5.35
N GLY A 22 6.35 1.11 -4.19
CA GLY A 22 5.27 0.15 -3.96
C GLY A 22 4.38 0.50 -2.77
N GLY A 23 4.29 1.78 -2.40
CA GLY A 23 3.53 2.23 -1.23
C GLY A 23 2.05 1.89 -1.30
N GLY A 24 1.45 1.89 -2.50
CA GLY A 24 0.04 1.57 -2.69
C GLY A 24 -0.34 0.16 -2.23
N LEU A 25 0.51 -0.85 -2.45
CA LEU A 25 0.27 -2.23 -1.99
C LEU A 25 0.16 -2.32 -0.47
N LEU A 26 1.08 -1.65 0.23
CA LEU A 26 1.16 -1.66 1.69
C LEU A 26 -0.08 -1.03 2.31
N LEU A 27 -0.58 0.04 1.67
CA LEU A 27 -1.67 0.84 2.19
C LEU A 27 -3.06 0.25 1.92
N VAL A 28 -3.31 -0.19 0.68
CA VAL A 28 -4.67 -0.51 0.21
C VAL A 28 -5.28 -1.71 0.93
N PHE A 29 -4.49 -2.76 1.20
CA PHE A 29 -5.02 -3.91 1.93
C PHE A 29 -5.47 -3.53 3.34
N GLY A 30 -4.63 -2.80 4.08
CA GLY A 30 -4.96 -2.34 5.43
C GLY A 30 -6.14 -1.39 5.46
N ALA A 31 -6.25 -0.51 4.46
CA ALA A 31 -7.35 0.43 4.35
C ALA A 31 -8.71 -0.23 4.08
N LEU A 32 -8.74 -1.27 3.24
CA LEU A 32 -10.00 -1.88 2.79
C LEU A 32 -10.43 -3.12 3.57
N ARG A 33 -9.47 -3.87 4.15
CA ARG A 33 -9.75 -5.18 4.78
C ARG A 33 -9.64 -5.22 6.30
N LEU A 34 -9.01 -4.23 6.93
CA LEU A 34 -8.82 -4.20 8.39
C LEU A 34 -9.76 -3.19 9.09
N PRO A 35 -9.97 -3.35 10.41
CA PRO A 35 -10.65 -2.35 11.24
C PRO A 35 -9.95 -0.97 11.15
N PRO A 36 -10.67 0.15 11.42
CA PRO A 36 -10.14 1.51 11.30
C PRO A 36 -8.83 1.75 12.01
N ALA A 37 -8.81 1.47 13.31
CA ALA A 37 -7.66 1.76 14.14
C ALA A 37 -6.44 0.99 13.65
N MET A 38 -6.62 -0.30 13.31
CA MET A 38 -5.54 -1.16 12.86
C MET A 38 -5.05 -0.80 11.45
N GLY A 39 -5.96 -0.46 10.53
CA GLY A 39 -5.61 -0.01 9.19
C GLY A 39 -4.87 1.32 9.18
N LEU A 40 -5.28 2.27 10.04
CA LEU A 40 -4.59 3.56 10.20
C LEU A 40 -3.22 3.36 10.85
N LEU A 41 -3.13 2.53 11.89
CA LEU A 41 -1.85 2.23 12.55
C LEU A 41 -0.86 1.60 11.56
N LEU A 42 -1.31 0.67 10.71
CA LEU A 42 -0.48 0.10 9.65
C LEU A 42 -0.10 1.13 8.59
N ALA A 43 -0.99 2.06 8.25
CA ALA A 43 -0.66 3.16 7.34
C ALA A 43 0.44 4.05 7.92
N CYS A 44 0.33 4.42 9.20
CA CYS A 44 1.34 5.21 9.90
C CYS A 44 2.69 4.47 10.00
N LEU A 45 2.67 3.20 10.40
CA LEU A 45 3.89 2.37 10.47
C LEU A 45 4.53 2.17 9.09
N GLY A 46 3.72 1.95 8.05
CA GLY A 46 4.19 1.84 6.67
C GLY A 46 4.80 3.14 6.18
N GLY A 47 4.15 4.27 6.48
CA GLY A 47 4.67 5.60 6.22
C GLY A 47 6.02 5.82 6.89
N LEU A 48 6.12 5.60 8.21
CA LEU A 48 7.38 5.72 8.97
C LEU A 48 8.51 4.82 8.44
N LEU A 49 8.17 3.59 8.05
CA LEU A 49 9.15 2.64 7.51
C LEU A 49 9.71 3.11 6.16
N CYS A 50 8.85 3.65 5.29
CA CYS A 50 9.30 4.23 4.04
C CYS A 50 10.08 5.53 4.28
N ASP A 51 9.70 6.30 5.30
CA ASP A 51 10.24 7.62 5.59
C ASP A 51 11.71 7.55 6.01
N ALA A 52 12.07 6.51 6.76
CA ALA A 52 13.43 6.21 7.19
C ALA A 52 14.43 6.02 6.02
N GLY A 53 13.94 5.64 4.84
CA GLY A 53 14.77 5.45 3.64
C GLY A 53 14.69 6.61 2.65
N SER A 54 13.93 7.67 2.94
CA SER A 54 13.63 8.72 1.99
C SER A 54 14.45 10.00 2.23
N PRO A 55 14.80 10.76 1.18
CA PRO A 55 15.49 12.05 1.31
C PRO A 55 14.56 13.20 1.76
N LEU A 56 13.29 12.91 2.04
CA LEU A 56 12.29 13.90 2.44
C LEU A 56 12.34 14.17 3.96
N PRO A 57 11.78 15.30 4.43
CA PRO A 57 11.67 15.55 5.86
C PRO A 57 10.90 14.44 6.56
N PHE A 58 11.41 13.98 7.70
CA PHE A 58 10.78 12.93 8.47
C PHE A 58 9.34 13.33 8.86
N GLY A 59 8.40 12.42 8.71
CA GLY A 59 6.97 12.60 8.91
C GLY A 59 6.18 12.85 7.62
N THR A 60 6.83 13.23 6.51
CA THR A 60 6.12 13.52 5.24
C THR A 60 5.36 12.30 4.74
N GLN A 61 6.02 11.14 4.73
CA GLN A 61 5.39 9.91 4.26
C GLN A 61 4.35 9.37 5.24
N LEU A 62 4.54 9.56 6.56
CA LEU A 62 3.51 9.25 7.56
C LEU A 62 2.22 10.01 7.26
N VAL A 63 2.31 11.33 7.06
CA VAL A 63 1.13 12.17 6.80
C VAL A 63 0.46 11.76 5.50
N LEU A 64 1.23 11.55 4.42
CA LEU A 64 0.69 11.13 3.13
C LEU A 64 -0.03 9.78 3.21
N PHE A 65 0.54 8.80 3.92
CA PHE A 65 -0.08 7.48 4.08
C PHE A 65 -1.34 7.56 4.94
N ALA A 66 -1.34 8.34 6.03
CA ALA A 66 -2.52 8.54 6.86
C ALA A 66 -3.64 9.24 6.07
N VAL A 67 -3.31 10.28 5.30
CA VAL A 67 -4.27 10.99 4.44
C VAL A 67 -4.84 10.03 3.38
N ALA A 68 -3.98 9.33 2.64
CA ALA A 68 -4.42 8.36 1.63
C ALA A 68 -5.29 7.25 2.25
N HIS A 69 -4.96 6.76 3.45
CA HIS A 69 -5.80 5.82 4.19
C HIS A 69 -7.21 6.38 4.42
N THR A 70 -7.33 7.62 4.89
CA THR A 70 -8.64 8.24 5.15
C THR A 70 -9.47 8.39 3.88
N PHE A 71 -8.85 8.78 2.76
CA PHE A 71 -9.53 8.88 1.46
C PHE A 71 -10.02 7.52 0.97
N ILE A 72 -9.16 6.50 0.97
CA ILE A 72 -9.54 5.13 0.56
C ILE A 72 -10.67 4.61 1.43
N ARG A 73 -10.59 4.85 2.75
CA ARG A 73 -11.61 4.42 3.70
C ARG A 73 -12.95 5.11 3.47
N ARG A 74 -12.92 6.40 3.12
CA ARG A 74 -14.13 7.16 2.76
C ARG A 74 -14.73 6.67 1.44
N ALA A 75 -13.90 6.28 0.48
CA ALA A 75 -14.34 5.71 -0.79
C ALA A 75 -14.83 4.25 -0.66
N ARG A 76 -14.41 3.52 0.38
CA ARG A 76 -14.72 2.09 0.61
C ARG A 76 -16.19 1.70 0.41
N PRO A 77 -17.22 2.45 0.86
CA PRO A 77 -18.61 2.06 0.65
C PRO A 77 -19.03 1.99 -0.83
N HIS A 78 -18.31 2.68 -1.71
CA HIS A 78 -18.57 2.70 -3.16
C HIS A 78 -17.74 1.67 -3.93
N LEU A 79 -16.84 0.96 -3.25
CA LEU A 79 -15.90 0.03 -3.87
C LEU A 79 -16.30 -1.41 -3.59
N ASP A 80 -16.32 -2.24 -4.63
CA ASP A 80 -16.43 -3.68 -4.44
C ASP A 80 -15.10 -4.28 -3.98
N THR A 81 -14.89 -4.25 -2.67
CA THR A 81 -13.67 -4.75 -2.01
C THR A 81 -13.49 -6.27 -2.09
N ARG A 82 -14.51 -7.01 -2.58
CA ARG A 82 -14.41 -8.47 -2.77
C ARG A 82 -13.72 -8.83 -4.07
N HIS A 83 -13.83 -7.98 -5.09
CA HIS A 83 -13.21 -8.19 -6.38
C HIS A 83 -11.74 -7.76 -6.38
N THR A 84 -10.84 -8.71 -6.64
CA THR A 84 -9.40 -8.48 -6.86
C THR A 84 -9.09 -7.36 -7.87
N PRO A 85 -9.78 -7.21 -9.02
CA PRO A 85 -9.49 -6.11 -9.94
C PRO A 85 -9.76 -4.73 -9.33
N THR A 86 -10.77 -4.58 -8.47
CA THR A 86 -11.02 -3.32 -7.75
C THR A 86 -9.88 -2.99 -6.81
N LEU A 87 -9.38 -3.99 -6.05
CA LEU A 87 -8.24 -3.80 -5.16
C LEU A 87 -6.96 -3.44 -5.92
N LEU A 88 -6.73 -4.10 -7.07
CA LEU A 88 -5.64 -3.80 -7.97
C LEU A 88 -5.71 -2.36 -8.47
N LEU A 89 -6.86 -1.95 -9.00
CA LEU A 89 -7.07 -0.60 -9.52
C LEU A 89 -6.84 0.46 -8.44
N VAL A 90 -7.41 0.26 -7.24
CA VAL A 90 -7.22 1.18 -6.11
C VAL A 90 -5.75 1.21 -5.69
N SER A 91 -5.05 0.08 -5.73
CA SER A 91 -3.61 0.02 -5.44
C SER A 91 -2.77 0.81 -6.43
N LEU A 92 -3.04 0.67 -7.73
CA LEU A 92 -2.34 1.43 -8.78
C LEU A 92 -2.60 2.93 -8.65
N LEU A 93 -3.88 3.33 -8.54
CA LEU A 93 -4.25 4.74 -8.37
C LEU A 93 -3.64 5.36 -7.11
N THR A 94 -3.65 4.62 -6.00
CA THR A 94 -3.05 5.07 -4.74
C THR A 94 -1.53 5.18 -4.85
N ASN A 95 -0.88 4.22 -5.51
CA ASN A 95 0.56 4.22 -5.70
C ASN A 95 1.00 5.41 -6.57
N ALA A 96 0.30 5.65 -7.69
CA ALA A 96 0.52 6.79 -8.55
C ALA A 96 0.31 8.12 -7.80
N ALA A 97 -0.79 8.26 -7.05
CA ALA A 97 -1.08 9.47 -6.29
C ALA A 97 0.01 9.77 -5.23
N LEU A 98 0.43 8.74 -4.48
CA LEU A 98 1.52 8.87 -3.50
C LEU A 98 2.84 9.23 -4.17
N TYR A 99 3.20 8.56 -5.27
CA TYR A 99 4.43 8.83 -6.01
C TYR A 99 4.45 10.27 -6.55
N LEU A 100 3.35 10.74 -7.14
CA LEU A 100 3.22 12.10 -7.63
C LEU A 100 3.32 13.13 -6.51
N ALA A 101 2.66 12.89 -5.37
CA ALA A 101 2.75 13.77 -4.21
C ALA A 101 4.19 13.87 -3.69
N LEU A 102 4.88 12.73 -3.54
CA LEU A 102 6.28 12.70 -3.09
C LEU A 102 7.20 13.40 -4.09
N THR A 103 7.01 13.16 -5.39
CA THR A 103 7.76 13.80 -6.46
C THR A 103 7.55 15.32 -6.44
N PHE A 104 6.31 15.78 -6.21
CA PHE A 104 6.01 17.20 -6.07
C PHE A 104 6.74 17.82 -4.88
N PHE A 105 6.69 17.21 -3.69
CA PHE A 105 7.45 17.69 -2.52
C PHE A 105 8.96 17.70 -2.78
N LEU A 106 9.47 16.71 -3.49
CA LEU A 106 10.88 16.62 -3.85
C LEU A 106 11.29 17.74 -4.81
N ILE A 107 10.49 18.02 -5.84
CA ILE A 107 10.73 19.11 -6.81
C ILE A 107 10.64 20.48 -6.14
N GLN A 108 9.68 20.69 -5.23
CA GLN A 108 9.55 21.95 -4.48
C GLN A 108 10.81 22.25 -3.65
N ARG A 109 11.45 21.21 -3.12
CA ARG A 109 12.69 21.34 -2.34
C ARG A 109 13.92 21.51 -3.22
N GLU A 110 13.99 20.76 -4.32
CA GLU A 110 15.13 20.73 -5.23
C GLU A 110 14.64 20.87 -6.69
N PRO A 111 14.45 22.12 -7.18
CA PRO A 111 13.85 22.37 -8.50
C PRO A 111 14.66 21.78 -9.66
N ILE A 112 15.95 21.52 -9.46
CA ILE A 112 16.82 20.90 -10.46
C ILE A 112 16.35 19.49 -10.83
N ILE A 113 15.64 18.80 -9.93
CA ILE A 113 15.07 17.47 -10.15
C ILE A 113 13.98 17.50 -11.22
N ALA A 114 13.30 18.64 -11.42
CA ALA A 114 12.29 18.77 -12.48
C ALA A 114 12.87 18.54 -13.88
N ARG A 115 14.18 18.78 -14.08
CA ARG A 115 14.87 18.48 -15.36
C ARG A 115 14.94 16.98 -15.66
N ALA A 116 14.78 16.13 -14.65
CA ALA A 116 14.70 14.68 -14.76
C ALA A 116 13.26 14.17 -14.94
N ALA A 117 12.28 15.02 -15.29
CA ALA A 117 10.89 14.65 -15.54
C ALA A 117 10.68 13.37 -16.39
N PRO A 118 11.37 13.16 -17.55
CA PRO A 118 11.16 11.93 -18.34
C PRO A 118 11.58 10.67 -17.57
N ARG A 119 12.62 10.78 -16.74
CA ARG A 119 13.07 9.69 -15.88
C ARG A 119 12.09 9.44 -14.73
N LEU A 120 11.57 10.49 -14.09
CA LEU A 120 10.55 10.37 -13.06
C LEU A 120 9.27 9.70 -13.59
N LEU A 121 8.90 9.97 -14.83
CA LEU A 121 7.79 9.30 -15.51
C LEU A 121 8.08 7.82 -15.77
N LEU A 122 9.30 7.50 -16.20
CA LEU A 122 9.73 6.11 -16.38
C LEU A 122 9.71 5.35 -15.05
N ASP A 123 10.24 5.94 -13.98
CA ASP A 123 10.22 5.38 -12.62
C ASP A 123 8.77 5.14 -12.14
N LEU A 124 7.85 6.05 -12.44
CA LEU A 124 6.41 5.87 -12.18
C LEU A 124 5.84 4.69 -12.98
N LEU A 125 6.09 4.62 -14.29
CA LEU A 125 5.57 3.54 -15.14
C LEU A 125 6.10 2.17 -14.72
N LEU A 126 7.39 2.09 -14.37
CA LEU A 126 8.00 0.87 -13.87
C LEU A 126 7.44 0.49 -12.49
N SER A 127 7.20 1.48 -11.63
CA SER A 127 6.56 1.28 -10.33
C SER A 127 5.14 0.72 -10.51
N GLU A 128 4.31 1.32 -11.36
CA GLU A 128 2.97 0.83 -11.65
C GLU A 128 2.99 -0.58 -12.26
N GLY A 129 3.90 -0.86 -13.19
CA GLY A 129 4.08 -2.20 -13.77
C GLY A 129 4.45 -3.25 -12.72
N LEU A 130 5.38 -2.90 -11.81
CA LEU A 130 5.75 -3.77 -10.69
C LEU A 130 4.57 -4.01 -9.75
N VAL A 131 3.84 -2.95 -9.39
CA VAL A 131 2.65 -3.06 -8.53
C VAL A 131 1.60 -3.93 -9.20
N ALA A 132 1.36 -3.76 -10.50
CA ALA A 132 0.39 -4.54 -11.24
C ALA A 132 0.74 -6.04 -11.27
N LEU A 133 2.03 -6.35 -11.39
CA LEU A 133 2.53 -7.73 -11.38
C LEU A 133 2.43 -8.39 -10.00
N ILE A 134 2.79 -7.66 -8.94
CA ILE A 134 2.87 -8.20 -7.57
C ILE A 134 1.52 -8.23 -6.86
N ALA A 135 0.65 -7.25 -7.11
CA ALA A 135 -0.59 -7.05 -6.37
C ALA A 135 -1.54 -8.25 -6.35
N PRO A 136 -1.81 -8.98 -7.46
CA PRO A 136 -2.71 -10.13 -7.44
C PRO A 136 -2.24 -11.22 -6.48
N TRP A 137 -0.95 -11.56 -6.52
CA TRP A 137 -0.37 -12.57 -5.64
C TRP A 137 -0.34 -12.08 -4.19
N PHE A 138 0.05 -10.82 -3.98
CA PHE A 138 0.14 -10.22 -2.65
C PHE A 138 -1.23 -10.20 -1.94
N PHE A 139 -2.28 -9.74 -2.61
CA PHE A 139 -3.63 -9.71 -2.03
C PHE A 139 -4.20 -11.10 -1.79
N ALA A 140 -3.91 -12.07 -2.68
CA ALA A 140 -4.30 -13.46 -2.46
C ALA A 140 -3.62 -14.05 -1.22
N LEU A 141 -2.31 -13.81 -1.05
CA LEU A 141 -1.55 -14.28 0.12
C LEU A 141 -2.09 -13.66 1.41
N GLN A 142 -2.25 -12.33 1.45
CA GLN A 142 -2.77 -11.65 2.64
C GLN A 142 -4.20 -12.07 2.97
N GLY A 143 -5.04 -12.32 1.96
CA GLY A 143 -6.38 -12.85 2.15
C GLY A 143 -6.39 -14.23 2.82
N LYS A 144 -5.51 -15.14 2.36
CA LYS A 144 -5.35 -16.48 2.95
C LYS A 144 -4.79 -16.42 4.36
N LEU A 145 -3.78 -15.58 4.61
CA LEU A 145 -3.20 -15.40 5.94
C LEU A 145 -4.22 -14.84 6.93
N LEU A 146 -5.04 -13.87 6.52
CA LEU A 146 -6.11 -13.34 7.35
C LEU A 146 -7.19 -14.39 7.67
N ALA A 147 -7.51 -15.25 6.70
CA ALA A 147 -8.44 -16.36 6.92
C ALA A 147 -7.86 -17.37 7.93
N LEU A 148 -6.59 -17.76 7.79
CA LEU A 148 -5.90 -18.65 8.74
C LEU A 148 -5.81 -18.03 10.13
N ALA A 149 -5.49 -16.74 10.24
CA ALA A 149 -5.42 -16.04 11.52
C ALA A 149 -6.78 -16.00 12.23
N ARG A 150 -7.89 -15.82 11.49
CA ARG A 150 -9.24 -15.87 12.05
C ARG A 150 -9.62 -17.27 12.55
N LEU A 151 -9.25 -18.32 11.80
CA LEU A 151 -9.45 -19.70 12.22
C LEU A 151 -8.65 -20.01 13.49
N ALA A 152 -7.38 -19.62 13.54
CA ALA A 152 -6.51 -19.82 14.70
C ALA A 152 -6.95 -19.01 15.93
N ALA A 153 -7.52 -17.82 15.73
CA ALA A 153 -8.05 -16.98 16.80
C ALA A 153 -9.37 -17.51 17.40
N GLY A 154 -9.86 -18.68 16.97
CA GLY A 154 -11.01 -19.32 17.59
C GLY A 154 -12.33 -18.60 17.35
N SER A 155 -12.50 -17.89 16.23
CA SER A 155 -13.83 -17.47 15.78
C SER A 155 -14.63 -18.65 15.21
N THR A 156 -14.66 -19.77 15.94
CA THR A 156 -15.81 -20.63 16.00
C THR A 156 -16.81 -19.90 16.91
N THR A 157 -17.72 -19.12 16.36
CA THR A 157 -19.05 -19.10 16.99
C THR A 157 -19.65 -20.44 16.61
N PRO A 158 -19.78 -21.40 17.54
CA PRO A 158 -20.69 -22.50 17.32
C PRO A 158 -22.07 -21.86 17.47
N SER A 159 -22.73 -21.51 16.36
CA SER A 159 -24.18 -21.37 16.37
C SER A 159 -24.87 -22.74 16.31
N ASP A 160 -24.20 -23.77 16.85
CA ASP A 160 -24.82 -24.99 17.34
C ASP A 160 -25.28 -24.79 18.79
N THR A 161 -26.14 -23.78 19.01
CA THR A 161 -27.23 -23.99 19.96
C THR A 161 -28.33 -24.68 19.18
N PHE A 162 -28.14 -25.99 19.04
CA PHE A 162 -29.19 -26.99 19.17
C PHE A 162 -29.98 -26.70 20.46
N HIS A 163 -30.88 -25.72 20.40
CA HIS A 163 -32.15 -25.73 21.11
C HIS A 163 -33.17 -26.20 20.06
N ASN A 164 -33.41 -27.49 19.85
CA ASN A 164 -34.03 -28.43 20.77
C ASN A 164 -34.84 -27.76 21.89
N ARG A 165 -36.13 -27.52 21.64
CA ARG A 165 -37.20 -28.29 22.28
C ARG A 165 -38.55 -27.93 21.65
N ARG A 166 -39.10 -28.94 20.98
CA ARG A 166 -40.53 -29.27 20.78
C ARG A 166 -41.40 -28.31 19.98
#